data_AF-A0A7V6C0I1-F1
#
_entry.id   AF-A0A7V6C0I1-F1
#
_cell.length_a   1.000
_cell.length_b   1.000
_cell.length_c   1.000
_cell.angle_alpha   90.00
_cell.angle_beta   90.00
_cell.angle_gamma   90.00
#
_symmetry.space_group_name_H-M   'P 1'
#
loop_
_entity.id
_entity.type
_entity.pdbx_description
1 polymer ?
#
loop_
_entity_poly.entity_id
_entity_poly.type
_entity_poly.pdbx_seq_one_letter_code
_entity_poly.pdbx_strand_id
1 'polypeptide(L)' 'EIAHYANTKEGLDKAGGYGIQGKGSVLVEKIAGCYFNVMGLSVANIVTMANKLGVSFV' A
#
# COMPACT_ATOMS: atom_id res chain seq x y z
N GLU A 1 6.05 -1.60 -21.26
CA GLU A 1 5.80 -1.88 -19.84
C GLU A 1 4.36 -1.61 -19.42
N ILE A 2 3.87 -0.36 -19.50
CA ILE A 2 2.50 0.02 -19.05
C ILE A 2 1.39 -0.83 -19.68
N ALA A 3 1.37 -0.99 -21.01
CA ALA A 3 0.34 -1.79 -21.69
C ALA A 3 0.36 -3.27 -21.25
N HIS A 4 1.55 -3.82 -21.00
CA HIS A 4 1.70 -5.18 -20.50
C HIS A 4 1.11 -5.31 -19.09
N TYR A 5 1.38 -4.34 -18.21
CA TYR A 5 0.79 -4.30 -16.87
C TYR A 5 -0.73 -4.11 -16.90
N ALA A 6 -1.24 -3.19 -17.71
CA ALA A 6 -2.67 -2.93 -17.86
C ALA A 6 -3.43 -4.20 -18.31
N ASN A 7 -2.84 -4.99 -19.21
CA ASN A 7 -3.41 -6.28 -19.65
C ASN A 7 -3.54 -7.31 -18.52
N THR A 8 -2.79 -7.18 -17.43
CA THR A 8 -2.95 -8.04 -16.24
C THR A 8 -4.22 -7.76 -15.45
N LYS A 9 -4.84 -6.58 -15.66
CA LYS A 9 -6.03 -6.09 -14.95
C LYS A 9 -5.87 -5.92 -13.44
N GLU A 10 -4.67 -6.08 -12.89
CA GLU A 10 -4.41 -5.98 -11.44
C GLU A 10 -4.74 -4.60 -10.87
N GLY A 11 -4.58 -3.54 -11.68
CA GLY A 11 -4.83 -2.17 -11.26
C GLY A 11 -6.30 -1.72 -11.26
N LEU A 12 -7.24 -2.53 -11.79
CA LEU A 12 -8.61 -2.06 -12.05
C LEU A 12 -9.40 -1.67 -10.80
N ASP A 13 -9.09 -2.29 -9.66
CA ASP A 13 -9.74 -2.06 -8.37
C ASP A 13 -8.87 -1.21 -7.42
N LYS A 14 -7.78 -0.60 -7.91
CA LYS A 14 -6.78 0.07 -7.09
C LYS A 14 -6.70 1.55 -7.42
N ALA A 15 -6.63 2.38 -6.38
CA ALA A 15 -6.35 3.80 -6.54
C ALA A 15 -5.00 4.00 -7.26
N GLY A 16 -4.97 4.85 -8.28
CA GLY A 16 -3.78 5.07 -9.12
C GLY A 16 -3.49 3.94 -10.12
N GLY A 17 -4.33 2.90 -10.19
CA GLY A 17 -4.24 1.89 -11.24
C GLY A 17 -3.07 0.92 -11.11
N TYR A 18 -2.46 0.78 -9.94
CA TYR A 18 -1.41 -0.21 -9.68
C TYR A 18 -1.49 -0.82 -8.27
N GLY A 19 -0.91 -2.01 -8.10
CA GLY A 19 -0.82 -2.70 -6.81
C GLY A 19 0.62 -2.88 -6.34
N ILE A 20 0.95 -2.34 -5.16
CA ILE A 20 2.29 -2.43 -4.58
C ILE A 20 2.64 -3.85 -4.06
N GLN A 21 1.65 -4.65 -3.68
CA GLN A 21 1.85 -6.03 -3.21
C GLN A 21 1.92 -7.08 -4.33
N GLY A 22 1.81 -6.65 -5.59
CA GLY A 22 1.62 -7.54 -6.73
C GLY A 22 2.54 -7.24 -7.90
N LYS A 23 2.07 -7.52 -9.13
CA LYS A 23 2.82 -7.28 -10.37
C LYS A 23 3.20 -5.82 -10.53
N GLY A 24 2.39 -4.90 -9.99
CA GLY A 24 2.66 -3.46 -10.02
C GLY A 24 3.88 -3.04 -9.21
N SER A 25 4.42 -3.89 -8.33
CA SER A 25 5.65 -3.63 -7.58
C SER A 25 6.85 -3.36 -8.47
N VAL A 26 6.91 -4.00 -9.65
CA VAL A 26 8.02 -3.81 -10.61
C VAL A 26 8.05 -2.41 -11.21
N LEU A 27 6.92 -1.68 -11.15
CA LEU A 27 6.78 -0.32 -11.64
C LEU A 27 7.26 0.73 -10.62
N VAL A 28 7.56 0.32 -9.38
CA VAL A 28 7.86 1.23 -8.27
C VAL A 28 9.35 1.24 -7.99
N GLU A 29 10.03 2.30 -8.40
CA GLU A 29 11.46 2.48 -8.16
C GLU A 29 11.79 2.74 -6.68
N LYS A 30 10.96 3.56 -6.01
CA LYS A 30 11.20 3.97 -4.62
C LYS A 30 9.90 4.34 -3.91
N ILE A 31 9.85 4.07 -2.61
CA ILE A 31 8.85 4.61 -1.70
C ILE A 31 9.55 5.57 -0.73
N ALA A 32 8.98 6.76 -0.54
CA ALA A 32 9.37 7.70 0.50
C ALA A 32 8.22 7.81 1.51
N GLY A 33 8.35 7.14 2.66
CA GLY A 33 7.32 7.10 3.70
C GLY A 33 6.97 5.68 4.14
N CYS A 34 5.71 5.47 4.53
CA CYS A 34 5.24 4.19 5.09
C CYS A 34 4.66 3.26 4.01
N TYR A 35 5.31 2.12 3.78
CA TYR A 35 4.83 1.07 2.86
C TYR A 35 3.40 0.60 3.19
N PHE A 36 3.10 0.34 4.47
CA PHE A 36 1.76 -0.10 4.88
C PHE A 36 0.68 0.94 4.58
N ASN A 37 1.03 2.23 4.60
CA ASN A 37 0.11 3.29 4.18
C ASN A 37 -0.20 3.22 2.69
N VAL A 38 0.79 2.91 1.84
CA VAL A 38 0.57 2.67 0.40
C VAL A 38 -0.32 1.45 0.18
N MET A 39 -0.18 0.41 1.02
CA MET A 39 -1.09 -0.74 0.99
C MET A 39 -2.52 -0.41 1.45
N GLY A 40 -2.72 0.70 2.15
CA GLY A 40 -4.03 1.21 2.56
C GLY A 40 -4.19 1.53 4.05
N LEU A 41 -3.23 1.17 4.91
CA LEU A 41 -3.32 1.47 6.34
C LEU A 41 -1.94 1.60 7.02
N SER A 42 -1.67 2.75 7.63
CA SER A 42 -0.44 2.95 8.40
C SER A 42 -0.48 2.25 9.76
N VAL A 43 -0.12 0.97 9.79
CA VAL A 43 -0.19 0.12 10.99
C VAL A 43 0.54 0.72 12.19
N ALA A 44 1.78 1.19 12.01
CA ALA A 44 2.57 1.77 13.11
C ALA A 44 1.89 3.01 13.72
N ASN A 45 1.30 3.87 12.87
CA ASN A 45 0.59 5.05 13.33
C ASN A 45 -0.72 4.66 14.04
N ILE A 46 -1.46 3.69 13.50
CA ILE A 46 -2.68 3.14 14.12
C ILE A 46 -2.37 2.62 15.51
N VAL A 47 -1.35 1.77 15.68
CA VAL A 47 -0.95 1.21 16.98
C VAL A 47 -0.56 2.33 17.95
N THR A 48 0.22 3.31 17.49
CA THR A 48 0.62 4.45 18.32
C THR A 48 -0.58 5.28 18.78
N MET A 49 -1.55 5.53 17.91
CA MET A 49 -2.75 6.30 18.24
C MET A 49 -3.71 5.50 19.14
N ALA A 50 -3.87 4.22 18.87
CA ALA A 50 -4.68 3.31 19.68
C ALA A 50 -4.17 3.22 21.13
N ASN A 51 -2.84 3.10 21.31
CA ASN A 51 -2.24 3.08 22.65
C ASN A 51 -2.56 4.38 23.42
N LYS A 52 -2.59 5.53 22.75
CA LYS A 52 -2.99 6.82 23.36
C LYS A 52 -4.46 6.85 23.77
N LEU A 53 -5.30 6.04 23.13
CA LEU A 53 -6.72 5.87 23.45
C LEU A 53 -6.97 4.74 24.47
N GLY A 54 -5.90 4.14 25.02
CA GLY A 54 -5.99 3.03 25.97
C GLY A 54 -6.27 1.66 25.33
N VAL A 55 -6.16 1.54 24.01
CA VAL A 55 -6.30 0.27 23.29
C VAL A 55 -4.91 -0.26 22.94
N SER A 56 -4.49 -1.35 23.58
CA SER A 56 -3.20 -1.97 23.32
C SER A 56 -3.29 -2.96 22.16
N PHE A 57 -2.39 -2.80 21.19
CA PHE A 57 -2.15 -3.78 20.15
C PHE A 57 -0.74 -4.34 20.34
N VAL A 58 -0.66 -5.66 20.57
CA VAL A 58 0.57 -6.44 20.86
C VAL A 58 1.25 -6.05 22.18
#